data_AF-A0A935AIQ1-F1
#
_entry.id   AF-A0A935AIQ1-F1
#
_cell.length_a   1.000
_cell.length_b   1.000
_cell.length_c   1.000
_cell.angle_alpha   90.00
_cell.angle_beta   90.00
_cell.angle_gamma   90.00
#
_symmetry.space_group_name_H-M   'P 1'
#
loop_
_entity.id
_entity.type
_entity.pdbx_description
1 polymer ?
#
loop_
_entity_poly.entity_id
_entity_poly.type
_entity_poly.pdbx_seq_one_letter_code
_entity_poly.pdbx_strand_id
1 'polypeptide(L)'
;MNKALNVVPTKVSDLHFDYENPRLAEYGITKATPEEEILMILWEAMDVRELVQSISASGFFPHEALIVAKEDGRDVVIEGNRRLAAVKVLLRGDKNKNFGWPVPALSNDARANLETVPTIFLTREEAWRFLGFKHVNGPAKWSSYAKASYIATVHKTFGIPLADIANQIGDRHNTVQRLYRGLMVLEQAEREGVYNRENVFRTRLAFSHLYTGLDYEGISNFVSVAPKEKETESPVPKEKLKELGELCVWLYGDRSQNRPPVVETQNPHLRMLNAVVANREAVAALRAGEDLNKSYEISRPAASVFEEALLSAKRELTTARAALSSGYDNSHELLKIAGSIANMADDLYTEMERKANPNQKKTRIAE
;
A
#
# COMPACT_ATOMS: atom_id res chain seq x y z
N MET A 1 3.56 33.83 -10.78
CA MET A 1 4.44 34.85 -10.18
C MET A 1 5.36 34.15 -9.19
N ASN A 2 6.68 34.14 -9.43
CA ASN A 2 7.66 33.62 -8.48
C ASN A 2 7.84 34.68 -7.37
N LYS A 3 7.09 34.54 -6.27
CA LYS A 3 7.36 35.28 -5.03
C LYS A 3 8.75 34.83 -4.58
N ALA A 4 9.68 35.77 -4.41
CA ALA A 4 11.00 35.44 -3.86
C ALA A 4 10.78 34.82 -2.48
N LEU A 5 11.22 33.56 -2.30
CA LEU A 5 11.14 32.88 -1.02
C LEU A 5 12.25 33.43 -0.13
N ASN A 6 11.88 34.25 0.85
CA ASN A 6 12.83 34.80 1.80
C ASN A 6 13.16 33.75 2.86
N VAL A 7 14.46 33.44 2.97
CA VAL A 7 14.98 32.55 4.01
C VAL A 7 15.29 33.37 5.26
N VAL A 8 14.73 32.97 6.40
CA VAL A 8 14.87 33.65 7.69
C VAL A 8 15.48 32.67 8.71
N PRO A 9 16.51 33.06 9.48
CA PRO A 9 16.97 32.26 10.62
C PRO A 9 15.91 32.27 11.72
N THR A 10 15.45 31.10 12.16
CA THR A 10 14.44 30.96 13.22
C THR A 10 14.97 30.05 14.32
N LYS A 11 14.69 30.40 15.59
CA LYS A 11 15.08 29.60 16.75
C LYS A 11 14.35 28.26 16.73
N VAL A 12 15.09 27.18 16.95
CA VAL A 12 14.54 25.82 16.97
C VAL A 12 13.55 25.61 18.13
N SER A 13 13.72 26.35 19.23
CA SER A 13 12.79 26.33 20.37
C SER A 13 11.38 26.81 20.02
N ASP A 14 11.26 27.66 19.01
CA ASP A 14 10.01 28.33 18.64
C ASP A 14 9.25 27.54 17.56
N LEU A 15 9.90 26.51 16.99
CA LEU A 15 9.37 25.67 15.93
C LEU A 15 8.66 24.44 16.48
N HIS A 16 7.46 24.19 15.97
CA HIS A 16 6.60 23.08 16.34
C HIS A 16 6.47 22.06 15.22
N PHE A 17 6.24 20.79 15.57
CA PHE A 17 5.94 19.75 14.58
C PHE A 17 4.58 19.95 13.94
N ASP A 18 4.45 19.56 12.67
CA ASP A 18 3.17 19.56 11.98
C ASP A 18 2.36 18.30 12.33
N TYR A 19 1.29 18.51 13.10
CA TYR A 19 0.33 17.49 13.49
C TYR A 19 -0.49 16.96 12.30
N GLU A 20 -0.58 17.73 11.22
CA GLU A 20 -1.27 17.38 9.98
C GLU A 20 -0.31 16.83 8.92
N ASN A 21 0.92 16.47 9.33
CA ASN A 21 1.91 15.96 8.38
C ASN A 21 1.41 14.67 7.72
N PRO A 22 1.39 14.58 6.38
CA PRO A 22 0.92 13.38 5.69
C PRO A 22 1.67 12.10 6.08
N ARG A 23 2.95 12.19 6.49
CA ARG A 23 3.71 11.02 6.97
C ARG A 23 3.22 10.49 8.31
N LEU A 24 2.62 11.35 9.13
CA LEU A 24 2.10 10.99 10.44
C LEU A 24 0.65 10.50 10.37
N ALA A 25 0.00 10.61 9.21
CA ALA A 25 -1.42 10.28 9.04
C ALA A 25 -1.78 8.82 9.38
N GLU A 26 -0.82 7.89 9.27
CA GLU A 26 -1.03 6.48 9.62
C GLU A 26 -0.81 6.15 11.12
N TYR A 27 -0.38 7.14 11.91
CA TYR A 27 -0.02 6.97 13.33
C TYR A 27 -1.08 7.53 14.30
N GLY A 28 -2.26 7.94 13.82
CA GLY A 28 -3.37 8.38 14.69
C GLY A 28 -3.08 9.67 15.47
N ILE A 29 -2.18 10.52 14.97
CA ILE A 29 -1.76 11.75 15.65
C ILE A 29 -2.91 12.77 15.70
N THR A 30 -3.10 13.39 16.85
CA THR A 30 -4.10 14.44 17.08
C THR A 30 -3.43 15.68 17.67
N LYS A 31 -4.12 16.83 17.66
CA LYS A 31 -3.62 18.06 18.32
C LYS A 31 -3.35 17.88 19.84
N ALA A 32 -3.88 16.81 20.46
CA ALA A 32 -3.62 16.47 21.86
C ALA A 32 -2.37 15.60 22.05
N THR A 33 -1.80 15.05 20.99
CA THR A 33 -0.59 14.21 21.05
C THR A 33 0.62 15.04 21.53
N PRO A 34 1.38 14.57 22.52
CA PRO A 34 2.60 15.26 22.95
C PRO A 34 3.66 15.33 21.84
N GLU A 35 4.39 16.45 21.72
CA GLU A 35 5.49 16.58 20.74
C GLU A 35 6.58 15.52 20.92
N GLU A 36 6.76 15.03 22.15
CA GLU A 36 7.70 13.93 22.45
C GLU A 36 7.33 12.64 21.71
N GLU A 37 6.03 12.34 21.64
CA GLU A 37 5.54 11.15 20.95
C GLU A 37 5.72 11.29 19.43
N ILE A 38 5.46 12.48 18.87
CA ILE A 38 5.77 12.78 17.47
C ILE A 38 7.27 12.61 17.20
N LEU A 39 8.13 13.10 18.08
CA LEU A 39 9.57 12.94 17.94
C LEU A 39 9.99 11.47 17.94
N MET A 40 9.43 10.65 18.84
CA MET A 40 9.67 9.21 18.89
C MET A 40 9.23 8.52 17.59
N ILE A 41 8.05 8.85 17.06
CA ILE A 41 7.56 8.29 15.79
C ILE A 41 8.48 8.66 14.63
N LEU A 42 8.88 9.94 14.54
CA LEU A 42 9.82 10.41 13.52
C LEU A 42 11.16 9.66 13.62
N TRP A 43 11.62 9.40 14.85
CA TRP A 43 12.86 8.67 15.10
C TRP A 43 12.79 7.20 14.69
N GLU A 44 11.77 6.48 15.13
CA GLU A 44 11.66 5.04 14.91
C GLU A 44 11.18 4.67 13.50
N ALA A 45 10.32 5.49 12.88
CA ALA A 45 9.66 5.14 11.64
C ALA A 45 10.16 5.91 10.41
N MET A 46 10.94 6.99 10.57
CA MET A 46 11.27 7.92 9.48
C MET A 46 12.75 8.28 9.39
N ASP A 47 13.65 7.36 9.72
CA ASP A 47 15.10 7.47 9.44
C ASP A 47 15.71 8.82 9.89
N VAL A 48 15.28 9.37 11.03
CA VAL A 48 15.88 10.61 11.58
C VAL A 48 17.33 10.38 12.00
N ARG A 49 17.71 9.13 12.30
CA ARG A 49 19.08 8.72 12.69
C ARG A 49 20.13 9.14 11.66
N GLU A 50 19.83 8.95 10.37
CA GLU A 50 20.71 9.34 9.27
C GLU A 50 20.94 10.87 9.26
N LEU A 51 19.87 11.65 9.44
CA LEU A 51 19.96 13.10 9.49
C LEU A 51 20.70 13.59 10.74
N VAL A 52 20.52 12.93 11.89
CA VAL A 52 21.28 13.25 13.11
C VAL A 52 22.77 13.06 12.87
N GLN A 53 23.17 11.94 12.24
CA GLN A 53 24.58 11.71 11.90
C GLN A 53 25.10 12.77 10.92
N SER A 54 24.39 13.01 9.81
CA SER A 54 24.78 13.98 8.79
C SER A 54 24.89 15.40 9.35
N ILE A 55 23.87 15.87 10.09
CA ILE A 55 23.85 17.22 10.66
C ILE A 55 24.91 17.36 11.76
N SER A 56 25.18 16.32 12.54
CA SER A 56 26.26 16.37 13.53
C SER A 56 27.65 16.50 12.90
N ALA A 57 27.85 15.91 11.71
CA ALA A 57 29.12 15.91 11.02
C ALA A 57 29.35 17.17 10.16
N SER A 58 28.29 17.71 9.56
CA SER A 58 28.39 18.77 8.54
C SER A 58 27.61 20.05 8.86
N GLY A 59 26.86 20.08 9.96
CA GLY A 59 25.94 21.17 10.28
C GLY A 59 24.64 21.09 9.46
N PHE A 60 23.76 22.06 9.66
CA PHE A 60 22.51 22.15 8.92
C PHE A 60 22.74 22.77 7.53
N PHE A 61 22.29 22.09 6.48
CA PHE A 61 22.45 22.56 5.10
C PHE A 61 21.48 23.73 4.79
N PRO A 62 21.97 24.96 4.49
CA PRO A 62 21.09 26.12 4.36
C PRO A 62 20.12 26.07 3.19
N HIS A 63 20.48 25.35 2.12
CA HIS A 63 19.61 25.16 0.95
C HIS A 63 18.44 24.21 1.21
N GLU A 64 18.48 23.45 2.30
CA GLU A 64 17.37 22.65 2.81
C GLU A 64 16.68 23.43 3.93
N ALA A 65 16.20 24.65 3.64
CA ALA A 65 15.39 25.42 4.58
C ALA A 65 14.11 24.65 4.95
N LEU A 66 13.64 24.84 6.19
CA LEU A 66 12.34 24.32 6.64
C LEU A 66 11.22 25.20 6.08
N ILE A 67 10.07 24.61 5.74
CA ILE A 67 8.88 25.41 5.40
C ILE A 67 8.01 25.49 6.64
N VAL A 68 7.67 26.72 7.01
CA VAL A 68 6.95 27.04 8.24
C VAL A 68 5.65 27.76 7.90
N ALA A 69 4.54 27.30 8.47
CA ALA A 69 3.27 28.00 8.46
C ALA A 69 2.98 28.54 9.86
N LYS A 70 2.48 29.79 9.95
CA LYS A 70 2.00 30.35 11.20
C LYS A 70 0.54 29.94 11.40
N GLU A 71 0.30 29.02 12.34
CA GLU A 71 -1.01 28.41 12.60
C GLU A 71 -1.33 28.48 14.10
N ASP A 72 -2.53 28.95 14.47
CA ASP A 72 -2.94 29.11 15.87
C ASP A 72 -1.91 29.88 16.74
N GLY A 73 -1.23 30.88 16.15
CA GLY A 73 -0.19 31.68 16.82
C GLY A 73 1.17 30.98 16.99
N ARG A 74 1.35 29.77 16.45
CA ARG A 74 2.58 28.97 16.52
C ARG A 74 3.26 28.85 15.16
N ASP A 75 4.57 28.68 15.17
CA ASP A 75 5.37 28.47 13.96
C ASP A 75 5.50 26.96 13.70
N VAL A 76 4.64 26.43 12.82
CA VAL A 76 4.50 25.00 12.54
C VAL A 76 5.32 24.61 11.31
N VAL A 77 6.23 23.64 11.44
CA VAL A 77 7.06 23.15 10.33
C VAL A 77 6.26 22.20 9.45
N ILE A 78 5.73 22.68 8.32
CA ILE A 78 4.93 21.87 7.37
C ILE A 78 5.78 21.08 6.37
N GLU A 79 7.04 21.46 6.15
CA GLU A 79 8.03 20.66 5.41
C GLU A 79 9.38 20.67 6.14
N GLY A 80 10.00 19.49 6.25
CA GLY A 80 11.26 19.32 6.97
C GLY A 80 11.12 18.83 8.41
N ASN A 81 9.99 18.24 8.80
CA ASN A 81 9.78 17.64 10.14
C ASN A 81 10.91 16.68 10.57
N ARG A 82 11.44 15.84 9.66
CA ARG A 82 12.61 14.98 9.95
C ARG A 82 13.87 15.78 10.27
N ARG A 83 14.11 16.88 9.56
CA ARG A 83 15.24 17.80 9.80
C ARG A 83 15.06 18.53 11.13
N LEU A 84 13.86 19.05 11.41
CA LEU A 84 13.55 19.63 12.71
C LEU A 84 13.77 18.62 13.85
N ALA A 85 13.29 17.38 13.69
CA ALA A 85 13.47 16.31 14.66
C ALA A 85 14.95 16.02 14.91
N ALA A 86 15.75 15.88 13.85
CA ALA A 86 17.18 15.67 13.98
C ALA A 86 17.87 16.78 14.77
N VAL A 87 17.53 18.05 14.48
CA VAL A 87 18.08 19.20 15.20
C VAL A 87 17.62 19.23 16.66
N LYS A 88 16.31 18.99 16.93
CA LYS A 88 15.79 18.90 18.31
C LYS A 88 16.48 17.79 19.11
N VAL A 89 16.70 16.61 18.51
CA VAL A 89 17.45 15.49 19.13
C VAL A 89 18.87 15.93 19.46
N LEU A 90 19.59 16.52 18.51
CA LEU A 90 20.96 16.98 18.72
C LEU A 90 21.07 18.02 19.85
N LEU A 91 20.15 18.99 19.88
CA LEU A 91 20.11 20.03 20.92
C LEU A 91 19.72 19.48 22.30
N ARG A 92 18.97 18.38 22.40
CA ARG A 92 18.61 17.74 23.68
C ARG A 92 19.81 17.10 24.41
N GLY A 93 20.86 16.71 23.67
CA GLY A 93 22.08 16.14 24.24
C GLY A 93 21.82 14.93 25.15
N ASP A 94 22.29 14.99 26.40
CA ASP A 94 22.20 13.87 27.36
C ASP A 94 20.77 13.42 27.69
N LYS A 95 19.75 14.27 27.48
CA LYS A 95 18.34 13.89 27.68
C LYS A 95 17.91 12.73 26.78
N ASN A 96 18.60 12.52 25.66
CA ASN A 96 18.32 11.40 24.75
C ASN A 96 18.68 10.03 25.33
N LYS A 97 19.53 9.97 26.38
CA LYS A 97 19.90 8.71 27.05
C LYS A 97 18.68 7.96 27.60
N ASN A 98 17.64 8.69 28.01
CA ASN A 98 16.39 8.12 28.49
C ASN A 98 15.64 7.31 27.40
N PHE A 99 15.91 7.58 26.13
CA PHE A 99 15.32 6.89 24.98
C PHE A 99 16.26 5.86 24.36
N GLY A 100 17.49 5.71 24.87
CA GLY A 100 18.49 4.80 24.31
C GLY A 100 19.00 5.20 22.92
N TRP A 101 18.83 6.46 22.52
CA TRP A 101 19.18 6.92 21.17
C TRP A 101 20.70 7.16 21.03
N PRO A 102 21.38 6.56 20.03
CA PRO A 102 22.77 6.86 19.74
C PRO A 102 22.90 8.23 19.07
N VAL A 103 23.14 9.26 19.87
CA VAL A 103 23.29 10.65 19.40
C VAL A 103 24.76 11.09 19.56
N PRO A 104 25.42 11.55 18.49
CA PRO A 104 26.79 12.07 18.58
C PRO A 104 26.90 13.29 19.50
N ALA A 105 28.02 13.43 20.19
CA ALA A 105 28.32 14.63 20.97
C ALA A 105 28.63 15.81 20.03
N LEU A 106 28.07 16.98 20.33
CA LEU A 106 28.34 18.22 19.60
C LEU A 106 29.36 19.09 20.35
N SER A 107 30.22 19.79 19.59
CA SER A 107 30.98 20.90 20.15
C SER A 107 30.05 22.06 20.54
N ASN A 108 30.54 22.97 21.38
CA ASN A 108 29.76 24.16 21.77
C ASN A 108 29.39 25.02 20.56
N ASP A 109 30.31 25.20 19.61
CA ASP A 109 30.07 25.98 18.39
C ASP A 109 29.05 25.29 17.47
N ALA A 110 29.16 23.96 17.30
CA ALA A 110 28.20 23.21 16.49
C ALA A 110 26.79 23.25 17.11
N ARG A 111 26.70 23.18 18.44
CA ARG A 111 25.44 23.34 19.17
C ARG A 111 24.85 24.73 18.97
N ALA A 112 25.65 25.79 19.15
CA ALA A 112 25.21 27.18 18.97
C ALA A 112 24.70 27.43 17.55
N ASN A 113 25.39 26.89 16.54
CA ASN A 113 24.98 26.99 15.12
C ASN A 113 23.67 26.26 14.80
N LEU A 114 23.24 25.33 15.65
CA LEU A 114 21.97 24.60 15.50
C LEU A 114 20.82 25.22 16.29
N GLU A 115 21.06 26.23 17.15
CA GLU A 115 19.99 26.92 17.88
C GLU A 115 19.03 27.67 16.95
N THR A 116 19.53 28.07 15.78
CA THR A 116 18.70 28.63 14.70
C THR A 116 18.87 27.81 13.43
N VAL A 117 17.79 27.72 12.66
CA VAL A 117 17.77 27.04 11.36
C VAL A 117 17.14 27.94 10.30
N PRO A 118 17.54 27.81 9.03
CA PRO A 118 16.92 28.56 7.94
C PRO A 118 15.50 28.07 7.70
N THR A 119 14.55 29.00 7.66
CA THR A 119 13.13 28.74 7.43
C THR A 119 12.59 29.62 6.30
N ILE A 120 11.54 29.16 5.66
CA ILE A 120 10.76 29.90 4.67
C ILE A 120 9.32 29.90 5.18
N PHE A 121 8.77 31.10 5.40
CA PHE A 121 7.40 31.25 5.87
C PHE A 121 6.43 31.27 4.69
N LEU A 122 5.50 30.31 4.66
CA LEU A 122 4.43 30.18 3.68
C LEU A 122 3.15 29.73 4.39
N THR A 123 2.00 30.13 3.86
CA THR A 123 0.76 29.43 4.22
C THR A 123 0.80 27.99 3.69
N ARG A 124 0.05 27.09 4.33
CA ARG A 124 -0.05 25.68 3.89
C ARG A 124 -0.56 25.57 2.45
N GLU A 125 -1.49 26.45 2.08
CA GLU A 125 -1.99 26.59 0.72
C GLU A 125 -0.89 27.07 -0.24
N GLU A 126 -0.14 28.15 0.05
CA GLU A 126 0.95 28.59 -0.83
C GLU A 126 2.02 27.50 -1.03
N ALA A 127 2.25 26.66 -0.01
CA ALA A 127 3.28 25.64 -0.03
C ALA A 127 2.88 24.38 -0.82
N TRP A 128 1.60 24.20 -1.19
CA TRP A 128 1.11 22.89 -1.65
C TRP A 128 1.85 22.35 -2.88
N ARG A 129 2.17 23.24 -3.83
CA ARG A 129 2.90 22.90 -5.06
C ARG A 129 4.30 22.40 -4.77
N PHE A 130 4.98 23.04 -3.81
CA PHE A 130 6.33 22.69 -3.42
C PHE A 130 6.36 21.33 -2.69
N LEU A 131 5.47 21.13 -1.72
CA LEU A 131 5.39 19.89 -0.95
C LEU A 131 5.07 18.68 -1.85
N GLY A 132 4.10 18.84 -2.75
CA GLY A 132 3.73 17.80 -3.72
C GLY A 132 4.90 17.41 -4.63
N PHE A 133 5.60 18.40 -5.21
CA PHE A 133 6.77 18.15 -6.05
C PHE A 133 7.90 17.45 -5.27
N LYS A 134 8.26 17.96 -4.09
CA LYS A 134 9.38 17.46 -3.28
C LYS A 134 9.18 16.02 -2.83
N HIS A 135 7.96 15.61 -2.49
CA HIS A 135 7.71 14.26 -1.96
C HIS A 135 7.28 13.22 -3.01
N VAL A 136 7.01 13.66 -4.23
CA VAL A 136 6.90 12.75 -5.39
C VAL A 136 8.27 12.45 -5.99
N ASN A 137 9.10 13.47 -6.18
CA ASN A 137 10.39 13.36 -6.90
C ASN A 137 11.62 13.27 -5.99
N GLY A 138 11.51 13.65 -4.71
CA GLY A 138 12.63 13.66 -3.78
C GLY A 138 13.03 12.28 -3.23
N PRO A 139 14.17 12.22 -2.53
CA PRO A 139 14.75 10.96 -2.03
C PRO A 139 13.87 10.30 -0.95
N ALA A 140 13.23 11.08 -0.09
CA ALA A 140 12.34 10.60 0.96
C ALA A 140 10.86 10.62 0.51
N LYS A 141 10.46 9.63 -0.29
CA LYS A 141 9.11 9.55 -0.87
C LYS A 141 8.05 9.27 0.20
N TRP A 142 6.88 9.87 0.05
CA TRP A 142 5.72 9.52 0.87
C TRP A 142 5.22 8.10 0.59
N SER A 143 4.67 7.44 1.61
CA SER A 143 3.88 6.22 1.44
C SER A 143 2.65 6.51 0.58
N SER A 144 2.06 5.47 -0.02
CA SER A 144 0.88 5.67 -0.87
C SER A 144 -0.30 6.27 -0.12
N TYR A 145 -0.48 5.89 1.15
CA TYR A 145 -1.49 6.47 2.03
C TYR A 145 -1.22 7.95 2.31
N ALA A 146 0.00 8.29 2.75
CA ALA A 146 0.41 9.68 2.97
C ALA A 146 0.21 10.57 1.72
N LYS A 147 0.53 10.04 0.53
CA LYS A 147 0.25 10.74 -0.74
C LYS A 147 -1.24 10.97 -0.94
N ALA A 148 -2.07 9.96 -0.70
CA ALA A 148 -3.52 10.06 -0.85
C ALA A 148 -4.12 11.09 0.12
N SER A 149 -3.71 11.07 1.39
CA SER A 149 -4.15 12.03 2.41
C SER A 149 -3.80 13.46 2.00
N TYR A 150 -2.56 13.67 1.54
CA TYR A 150 -2.15 14.97 1.04
C TYR A 150 -2.95 15.44 -0.18
N ILE A 151 -3.17 14.56 -1.16
CA ILE A 151 -3.99 14.85 -2.35
C ILE A 151 -5.41 15.25 -1.92
N ALA A 152 -6.01 14.52 -0.99
CA ALA A 152 -7.35 14.84 -0.48
C ALA A 152 -7.39 16.17 0.25
N THR A 153 -6.40 16.52 1.07
CA THR A 153 -6.32 17.85 1.71
C THR A 153 -6.24 18.96 0.66
N VAL A 154 -5.35 18.83 -0.33
CA VAL A 154 -5.20 19.85 -1.38
C VAL A 154 -6.47 20.01 -2.20
N HIS A 155 -7.16 18.89 -2.49
CA HIS A 155 -8.40 18.91 -3.25
C HIS A 155 -9.58 19.48 -2.45
N LYS A 156 -9.82 18.96 -1.24
CA LYS A 156 -11.00 19.27 -0.42
C LYS A 156 -10.89 20.61 0.28
N THR A 157 -9.71 20.95 0.80
CA THR A 157 -9.51 22.16 1.62
C THR A 157 -9.11 23.36 0.76
N PHE A 158 -8.23 23.17 -0.22
CA PHE A 158 -7.76 24.27 -1.08
C PHE A 158 -8.55 24.38 -2.40
N GLY A 159 -9.50 23.48 -2.64
CA GLY A 159 -10.36 23.50 -3.82
C GLY A 159 -9.61 23.25 -5.14
N ILE A 160 -8.41 22.66 -5.10
CA ILE A 160 -7.61 22.42 -6.31
C ILE A 160 -8.13 21.17 -7.03
N PRO A 161 -8.46 21.23 -8.34
CA PRO A 161 -8.89 20.06 -9.10
C PRO A 161 -7.84 18.94 -9.09
N LEU A 162 -8.27 17.67 -9.06
CA LEU A 162 -7.34 16.52 -9.10
C LEU A 162 -6.47 16.52 -10.37
N ALA A 163 -7.01 17.02 -11.50
CA ALA A 163 -6.26 17.19 -12.73
C ALA A 163 -5.07 18.16 -12.58
N ASP A 164 -5.25 19.27 -11.86
CA ASP A 164 -4.19 20.24 -11.61
C ASP A 164 -3.13 19.68 -10.65
N ILE A 165 -3.56 18.93 -9.64
CA ILE A 165 -2.66 18.20 -8.74
C ILE A 165 -1.83 17.18 -9.54
N ALA A 166 -2.46 16.41 -10.42
CA ALA A 166 -1.80 15.43 -11.28
C ALA A 166 -0.76 16.08 -12.20
N ASN A 167 -1.13 17.18 -12.86
CA ASN A 167 -0.22 17.96 -13.70
C ASN A 167 0.98 18.49 -12.90
N GLN A 168 0.74 19.05 -11.71
CA GLN A 168 1.79 19.60 -10.85
C GLN A 168 2.82 18.57 -10.42
N ILE A 169 2.40 17.33 -10.17
CA ILE A 169 3.29 16.24 -9.73
C ILE A 169 3.79 15.35 -10.88
N GLY A 170 3.41 15.65 -12.12
CA GLY A 170 3.79 14.87 -13.31
C GLY A 170 3.15 13.48 -13.37
N ASP A 171 1.96 13.29 -12.79
CA ASP A 171 1.23 12.03 -12.86
C ASP A 171 0.57 11.84 -14.23
N ARG A 172 0.98 10.78 -14.95
CA ARG A 172 0.50 10.45 -16.30
C ARG A 172 -0.42 9.24 -16.35
N HIS A 173 -0.66 8.56 -15.23
CA HIS A 173 -1.34 7.26 -15.20
C HIS A 173 -2.57 7.26 -14.27
N ASN A 174 -3.21 8.42 -14.08
CA ASN A 174 -4.36 8.62 -13.20
C ASN A 174 -4.13 8.14 -11.75
N THR A 175 -2.87 8.11 -11.30
CA THR A 175 -2.50 7.69 -9.94
C THR A 175 -3.17 8.58 -8.89
N VAL A 176 -3.24 9.89 -9.13
CA VAL A 176 -3.89 10.87 -8.23
C VAL A 176 -5.35 10.51 -8.00
N GLN A 177 -6.12 10.27 -9.06
CA GLN A 177 -7.53 9.89 -8.96
C GLN A 177 -7.71 8.53 -8.28
N ARG A 178 -6.83 7.56 -8.55
CA ARG A 178 -6.85 6.24 -7.90
C ARG A 178 -6.60 6.35 -6.39
N LEU A 179 -5.58 7.11 -6.00
CA LEU A 179 -5.23 7.36 -4.60
C LEU A 179 -6.36 8.09 -3.88
N TYR A 180 -6.91 9.15 -4.49
CA TYR A 180 -8.03 9.90 -3.94
C TYR A 180 -9.26 9.00 -3.74
N ARG A 181 -9.72 8.27 -4.78
CA ARG A 181 -10.85 7.34 -4.66
C ARG A 181 -10.61 6.28 -3.60
N GLY A 182 -9.41 5.68 -3.56
CA GLY A 182 -9.04 4.69 -2.55
C GLY A 182 -9.13 5.24 -1.12
N LEU A 183 -8.71 6.50 -0.91
CA LEU A 183 -8.83 7.14 0.38
C LEU A 183 -10.28 7.45 0.73
N MET A 184 -11.08 7.96 -0.21
CA MET A 184 -12.52 8.21 0.02
C MET A 184 -13.28 6.92 0.36
N VAL A 185 -12.93 5.78 -0.26
CA VAL A 185 -13.50 4.47 0.10
C VAL A 185 -13.14 4.08 1.53
N LEU A 186 -11.89 4.26 1.93
CA LEU A 186 -11.43 3.91 3.28
C LEU A 186 -12.03 4.83 4.35
N GLU A 187 -12.03 6.14 4.13
CA GLU A 187 -12.66 7.11 5.03
C GLU A 187 -14.18 6.91 5.12
N GLN A 188 -14.83 6.53 4.02
CA GLN A 188 -16.24 6.15 4.05
C GLN A 188 -16.47 4.91 4.92
N ALA A 189 -15.61 3.88 4.83
CA ALA A 189 -15.73 2.69 5.66
C ALA A 189 -15.69 3.03 7.16
N GLU A 190 -14.86 4.00 7.54
CA GLU A 190 -14.74 4.49 8.92
C GLU A 190 -15.92 5.35 9.35
N ARG A 191 -16.32 6.31 8.51
CA ARG A 191 -17.46 7.19 8.78
C ARG A 191 -18.75 6.41 8.95
N GLU A 192 -18.93 5.34 8.18
CA GLU A 192 -20.12 4.48 8.23
C GLU A 192 -19.97 3.33 9.25
N GLY A 193 -18.85 3.25 9.97
CA GLY A 193 -18.62 2.30 11.06
C GLY A 193 -18.47 0.83 10.62
N VAL A 194 -18.17 0.57 9.35
CA VAL A 194 -18.01 -0.81 8.82
C VAL A 194 -16.57 -1.31 8.87
N TYR A 195 -15.59 -0.42 9.09
CA TYR A 195 -14.20 -0.75 9.35
C TYR A 195 -13.50 0.40 10.09
N ASN A 196 -12.46 0.12 10.89
CA ASN A 196 -11.58 1.14 11.47
C ASN A 196 -10.12 0.77 11.15
N ARG A 197 -9.34 1.70 10.58
CA ARG A 197 -7.93 1.45 10.22
C ARG A 197 -7.03 1.15 11.43
N GLU A 198 -7.40 1.54 12.64
CA GLU A 198 -6.69 1.17 13.87
C GLU A 198 -6.75 -0.35 14.13
N ASN A 199 -7.74 -1.04 13.57
CA ASN A 199 -7.90 -2.49 13.66
C ASN A 199 -7.06 -3.25 12.63
N VAL A 200 -6.21 -2.60 11.82
CA VAL A 200 -5.35 -3.31 10.87
C VAL A 200 -4.55 -4.39 11.61
N PHE A 201 -4.64 -5.63 11.11
CA PHE A 201 -4.05 -6.79 11.78
C PHE A 201 -2.51 -6.70 11.82
N ARG A 202 -1.91 -6.27 10.70
CA ARG A 202 -0.47 -6.05 10.57
C ARG A 202 -0.05 -4.71 11.18
N THR A 203 1.26 -4.46 11.24
CA THR A 203 1.82 -3.21 11.78
C THR A 203 1.57 -2.00 10.90
N ARG A 204 1.39 -2.19 9.58
CA ARG A 204 1.17 -1.11 8.61
C ARG A 204 -0.02 -1.42 7.70
N LEU A 205 -0.74 -0.36 7.33
CA LEU A 205 -1.83 -0.42 6.36
C LEU A 205 -1.26 -0.63 4.94
N ALA A 206 -1.58 -1.76 4.33
CA ALA A 206 -1.23 -2.05 2.93
C ALA A 206 -2.16 -1.30 1.95
N PHE A 207 -2.19 0.04 2.02
CA PHE A 207 -3.13 0.89 1.29
C PHE A 207 -3.15 0.62 -0.24
N SER A 208 -2.02 0.16 -0.78
CA SER A 208 -1.91 -0.22 -2.18
C SER A 208 -2.77 -1.40 -2.61
N HIS A 209 -3.20 -2.27 -1.69
CA HIS A 209 -4.15 -3.33 -1.99
C HIS A 209 -5.52 -2.76 -2.36
N LEU A 210 -5.98 -1.71 -1.67
CA LEU A 210 -7.29 -1.13 -1.90
C LEU A 210 -7.34 -0.33 -3.21
N TYR A 211 -6.50 0.69 -3.39
CA TYR A 211 -6.59 1.51 -4.61
C TYR A 211 -6.26 0.72 -5.88
N THR A 212 -5.45 -0.34 -5.79
CA THR A 212 -5.20 -1.26 -6.92
C THR A 212 -6.40 -2.17 -7.14
N GLY A 213 -6.95 -2.73 -6.06
CA GLY A 213 -8.08 -3.65 -6.12
C GLY A 213 -9.33 -3.00 -6.70
N LEU A 214 -9.59 -1.73 -6.38
CA LEU A 214 -10.73 -0.98 -6.91
C LEU A 214 -10.70 -0.75 -8.44
N ASP A 215 -9.58 -1.03 -9.12
CA ASP A 215 -9.53 -1.05 -10.59
C ASP A 215 -9.76 -2.44 -11.18
N TYR A 216 -9.77 -3.49 -10.35
CA TYR A 216 -10.14 -4.81 -10.80
C TYR A 216 -11.66 -4.95 -10.83
N GLU A 217 -12.19 -5.44 -11.95
CA GLU A 217 -13.63 -5.47 -12.23
C GLU A 217 -14.45 -6.22 -11.17
N GLY A 218 -13.94 -7.35 -10.67
CA GLY A 218 -14.63 -8.13 -9.65
C GLY A 218 -14.77 -7.34 -8.34
N ILE A 219 -13.67 -6.74 -7.86
CA ILE A 219 -13.68 -5.94 -6.62
C ILE A 219 -14.52 -4.67 -6.80
N SER A 220 -14.36 -3.95 -7.91
CA SER A 220 -15.12 -2.73 -8.16
C SER A 220 -16.62 -3.01 -8.21
N ASN A 221 -17.04 -4.10 -8.84
CA ASN A 221 -18.44 -4.54 -8.89
C ASN A 221 -18.96 -5.03 -7.54
N PHE A 222 -18.13 -5.76 -6.78
CA PHE A 222 -18.49 -6.31 -5.46
C PHE A 222 -18.97 -5.23 -4.49
N VAL A 223 -18.23 -4.12 -4.40
CA VAL A 223 -18.62 -2.94 -3.62
C VAL A 223 -19.39 -1.89 -4.42
N SER A 224 -19.59 -2.10 -5.73
CA SER A 224 -20.24 -1.16 -6.65
C SER A 224 -19.65 0.27 -6.56
N VAL A 225 -18.32 0.35 -6.52
CA VAL A 225 -17.61 1.62 -6.34
C VAL A 225 -17.83 2.55 -7.54
N ALA A 226 -18.03 3.83 -7.26
CA ALA A 226 -18.10 4.86 -8.27
C ALA A 226 -16.81 4.94 -9.11
N PRO A 227 -16.92 5.35 -10.40
CA PRO A 227 -15.76 5.67 -11.21
C PRO A 227 -14.92 6.77 -10.55
N LYS A 228 -13.59 6.68 -10.69
CA LYS A 228 -12.64 7.62 -10.06
C LYS A 228 -12.81 9.05 -10.57
N GLU A 229 -13.36 9.20 -11.77
CA GLU A 229 -13.70 10.46 -12.45
C GLU A 229 -14.86 11.20 -11.78
N LYS A 230 -15.65 10.53 -10.91
CA LYS A 230 -16.74 11.17 -10.16
C LYS A 230 -16.24 11.99 -8.97
N GLU A 231 -15.03 11.71 -8.47
CA GLU A 231 -14.38 12.47 -7.39
C GLU A 231 -15.28 12.68 -6.15
N THR A 232 -16.09 11.68 -5.80
CA THR A 232 -17.04 11.75 -4.67
C THR A 232 -16.43 11.25 -3.36
N GLU A 233 -16.83 11.86 -2.25
CA GLU A 233 -16.48 11.43 -0.88
C GLU A 233 -17.26 10.19 -0.39
N SER A 234 -18.28 9.77 -1.12
CA SER A 234 -19.06 8.55 -0.85
C SER A 234 -19.11 7.66 -2.09
N PRO A 235 -17.96 7.10 -2.49
CA PRO A 235 -17.87 6.30 -3.71
C PRO A 235 -18.61 4.96 -3.64
N VAL A 236 -18.90 4.43 -2.45
CA VAL A 236 -19.64 3.18 -2.27
C VAL A 236 -21.11 3.48 -1.92
N PRO A 237 -22.10 2.86 -2.58
CA PRO A 237 -23.51 3.08 -2.24
C PRO A 237 -23.90 2.42 -0.90
N LYS A 238 -24.95 2.92 -0.25
CA LYS A 238 -25.32 2.53 1.13
C LYS A 238 -25.62 1.02 1.25
N GLU A 239 -26.25 0.45 0.24
CA GLU A 239 -26.57 -0.97 0.15
C GLU A 239 -25.33 -1.88 0.04
N LYS A 240 -24.14 -1.32 -0.21
CA LYS A 240 -22.86 -2.03 -0.33
C LYS A 240 -21.88 -1.79 0.82
N LEU A 241 -22.33 -1.13 1.89
CA LEU A 241 -21.47 -0.88 3.05
C LEU A 241 -21.05 -2.17 3.77
N LYS A 242 -21.89 -3.21 3.76
CA LYS A 242 -21.51 -4.52 4.30
C LYS A 242 -20.35 -5.12 3.51
N GLU A 243 -20.45 -5.16 2.19
CA GLU A 243 -19.39 -5.64 1.30
C GLU A 243 -18.12 -4.80 1.40
N LEU A 244 -18.24 -3.48 1.63
CA LEU A 244 -17.09 -2.63 1.90
C LEU A 244 -16.35 -3.04 3.17
N GLY A 245 -17.07 -3.27 4.27
CA GLY A 245 -16.48 -3.79 5.51
C GLY A 245 -15.80 -5.15 5.30
N GLU A 246 -16.47 -6.07 4.59
CA GLU A 246 -15.90 -7.38 4.23
C GLU A 246 -14.61 -7.23 3.41
N LEU A 247 -14.60 -6.35 2.40
CA LEU A 247 -13.42 -6.06 1.60
C LEU A 247 -12.28 -5.52 2.46
N CYS A 248 -12.52 -4.54 3.33
CA CYS A 248 -11.50 -3.99 4.22
C CYS A 248 -10.90 -5.07 5.13
N VAL A 249 -11.73 -5.93 5.72
CA VAL A 249 -11.28 -7.06 6.55
C VAL A 249 -10.48 -8.07 5.72
N TRP A 250 -10.89 -8.38 4.49
CA TRP A 250 -10.12 -9.27 3.61
C TRP A 250 -8.76 -8.69 3.21
N LEU A 251 -8.67 -7.37 3.00
CA LEU A 251 -7.42 -6.70 2.62
C LEU A 251 -6.47 -6.48 3.81
N TYR A 252 -7.00 -6.19 4.99
CA TYR A 252 -6.22 -5.66 6.12
C TYR A 252 -6.31 -6.48 7.40
N GLY A 253 -7.28 -7.38 7.49
CA GLY A 253 -7.64 -8.09 8.70
C GLY A 253 -8.28 -7.19 9.74
N ASP A 254 -8.55 -7.78 10.91
CA ASP A 254 -9.08 -7.13 12.09
C ASP A 254 -8.37 -7.68 13.33
N ARG A 255 -7.49 -6.88 13.93
CA ARG A 255 -6.75 -7.21 15.16
C ARG A 255 -7.68 -7.41 16.34
N SER A 256 -8.76 -6.63 16.45
CA SER A 256 -9.70 -6.70 17.57
C SER A 256 -10.44 -8.04 17.60
N GLN A 257 -10.58 -8.68 16.44
CA GLN A 257 -11.21 -9.99 16.27
C GLN A 257 -10.19 -11.11 16.03
N ASN A 258 -8.88 -10.84 16.15
CA ASN A 258 -7.80 -11.76 15.81
C ASN A 258 -7.97 -12.41 14.42
N ARG A 259 -8.45 -11.63 13.44
CA ARG A 259 -8.73 -12.09 12.09
C ARG A 259 -7.64 -11.60 11.12
N PRO A 260 -6.78 -12.47 10.59
CA PRO A 260 -5.75 -12.06 9.63
C PRO A 260 -6.38 -11.66 8.27
N PRO A 261 -5.71 -10.79 7.48
CA PRO A 261 -6.11 -10.53 6.10
C PRO A 261 -5.97 -11.80 5.25
N VAL A 262 -6.83 -11.94 4.25
CA VAL A 262 -6.69 -13.01 3.24
C VAL A 262 -5.77 -12.58 2.10
N VAL A 263 -5.57 -11.27 1.91
CA VAL A 263 -4.63 -10.73 0.91
C VAL A 263 -3.30 -10.38 1.58
N GLU A 264 -2.26 -11.16 1.30
CA GLU A 264 -0.92 -10.88 1.81
C GLU A 264 -0.09 -9.99 0.87
N THR A 265 -0.32 -10.11 -0.45
CA THR A 265 0.44 -9.41 -1.49
C THR A 265 -0.46 -8.97 -2.64
N GLN A 266 -0.04 -7.95 -3.40
CA GLN A 266 -0.75 -7.51 -4.61
C GLN A 266 -0.82 -8.60 -5.68
N ASN A 267 0.18 -9.48 -5.75
CA ASN A 267 0.20 -10.62 -6.65
C ASN A 267 0.78 -11.83 -5.89
N PRO A 268 0.11 -12.98 -5.82
CA PRO A 268 -1.14 -13.33 -6.52
C PRO A 268 -2.43 -12.94 -5.78
N HIS A 269 -2.37 -12.69 -4.47
CA HIS A 269 -3.56 -12.74 -3.61
C HIS A 269 -4.65 -11.73 -3.97
N LEU A 270 -4.31 -10.49 -4.33
CA LEU A 270 -5.32 -9.50 -4.72
C LEU A 270 -6.05 -9.89 -6.02
N ARG A 271 -5.34 -10.53 -6.98
CA ARG A 271 -5.95 -11.05 -8.22
C ARG A 271 -6.88 -12.23 -7.93
N MET A 272 -6.47 -13.09 -6.99
CA MET A 272 -7.30 -14.20 -6.54
C MET A 272 -8.58 -13.69 -5.87
N LEU A 273 -8.46 -12.74 -4.93
CA LEU A 273 -9.62 -12.11 -4.29
C LEU A 273 -10.55 -11.50 -5.34
N ASN A 274 -10.01 -10.84 -6.37
CA ASN A 274 -10.82 -10.30 -7.46
C ASN A 274 -11.65 -11.36 -8.19
N ALA A 275 -11.07 -12.52 -8.51
CA ALA A 275 -11.82 -13.61 -9.13
C ALA A 275 -12.86 -14.20 -8.16
N VAL A 276 -12.49 -14.35 -6.88
CA VAL A 276 -13.40 -14.83 -5.82
C VAL A 276 -14.63 -13.95 -5.71
N VAL A 277 -14.46 -12.63 -5.56
CA VAL A 277 -15.59 -11.72 -5.35
C VAL A 277 -16.50 -11.55 -6.57
N ALA A 278 -16.04 -11.98 -7.75
CA ALA A 278 -16.85 -12.05 -8.96
C ALA A 278 -17.73 -13.31 -9.03
N ASN A 279 -17.51 -14.31 -8.17
CA ASN A 279 -18.25 -15.57 -8.16
C ASN A 279 -19.02 -15.77 -6.84
N ARG A 280 -20.34 -15.97 -6.91
CA ARG A 280 -21.22 -16.07 -5.74
C ARG A 280 -20.88 -17.25 -4.82
N GLU A 281 -20.52 -18.39 -5.38
CA GLU A 281 -20.18 -19.60 -4.63
C GLU A 281 -18.83 -19.43 -3.93
N ALA A 282 -17.84 -18.88 -4.63
CA ALA A 282 -16.53 -18.56 -4.06
C ALA A 282 -16.63 -17.53 -2.92
N VAL A 283 -17.46 -16.49 -3.07
CA VAL A 283 -17.76 -15.53 -2.00
C VAL A 283 -18.39 -16.23 -0.79
N ALA A 284 -19.33 -17.16 -1.02
CA ALA A 284 -19.96 -17.89 0.07
C ALA A 284 -18.95 -18.75 0.83
N ALA A 285 -18.04 -19.44 0.12
CA ALA A 285 -16.95 -20.19 0.72
C ALA A 285 -16.02 -19.30 1.55
N LEU A 286 -15.58 -18.16 1.01
CA LEU A 286 -14.71 -17.22 1.71
C LEU A 286 -15.39 -16.63 2.96
N ARG A 287 -16.70 -16.35 2.90
CA ARG A 287 -17.50 -15.90 4.05
C ARG A 287 -17.66 -16.97 5.11
N ALA A 288 -17.71 -18.25 4.71
CA ALA A 288 -17.77 -19.38 5.63
C ALA A 288 -16.42 -19.65 6.34
N GLY A 289 -15.35 -18.96 5.96
CA GLY A 289 -14.03 -19.07 6.57
C GLY A 289 -13.06 -19.98 5.82
N GLU A 290 -13.42 -20.43 4.60
CA GLU A 290 -12.46 -21.12 3.74
C GLU A 290 -11.30 -20.21 3.35
N ASP A 291 -10.13 -20.80 3.10
CA ASP A 291 -8.96 -20.05 2.69
C ASP A 291 -9.12 -19.46 1.27
N LEU A 292 -8.33 -18.43 0.98
CA LEU A 292 -8.39 -17.71 -0.29
C LEU A 292 -8.04 -18.61 -1.49
N ASN A 293 -7.13 -19.59 -1.33
CA ASN A 293 -6.74 -20.47 -2.42
C ASN A 293 -7.89 -21.40 -2.80
N LYS A 294 -8.53 -22.05 -1.82
CA LYS A 294 -9.71 -22.89 -2.09
C LYS A 294 -10.87 -22.09 -2.67
N SER A 295 -11.15 -20.91 -2.10
CA SER A 295 -12.20 -20.03 -2.61
C SER A 295 -11.88 -19.60 -4.06
N TYR A 296 -10.61 -19.35 -4.36
CA TYR A 296 -10.17 -19.03 -5.71
C TYR A 296 -10.36 -20.20 -6.67
N GLU A 297 -10.01 -21.43 -6.30
CA GLU A 297 -10.26 -22.61 -7.15
C GLU A 297 -11.75 -22.77 -7.50
N ILE A 298 -12.66 -22.51 -6.56
CA ILE A 298 -14.12 -22.49 -6.81
C ILE A 298 -14.50 -21.43 -7.85
N SER A 299 -13.81 -20.28 -7.85
CA SER A 299 -14.10 -19.19 -8.79
C SER A 299 -13.66 -19.47 -10.23
N ARG A 300 -12.76 -20.44 -10.45
CA ARG A 300 -12.14 -20.66 -11.76
C ARG A 300 -13.12 -21.33 -12.73
N PRO A 301 -13.24 -20.83 -13.97
CA PRO A 301 -14.03 -21.52 -14.99
C PRO A 301 -13.45 -22.92 -15.27
N ALA A 302 -14.31 -23.95 -15.26
CA ALA A 302 -13.88 -25.33 -15.47
C ALA A 302 -13.09 -25.51 -16.78
N ALA A 303 -13.44 -24.79 -17.85
CA ALA A 303 -12.74 -24.82 -19.13
C ALA A 303 -11.30 -24.32 -19.02
N SER A 304 -11.05 -23.22 -18.31
CA SER A 304 -9.70 -22.66 -18.13
C SER A 304 -8.85 -23.56 -17.24
N VAL A 305 -9.43 -24.11 -16.16
CA VAL A 305 -8.77 -25.11 -15.31
C VAL A 305 -8.34 -26.32 -16.14
N PHE A 306 -9.23 -26.82 -16.99
CA PHE A 306 -9.00 -27.96 -17.86
C PHE A 306 -7.87 -27.70 -18.88
N GLU A 307 -7.91 -26.56 -19.57
CA GLU A 307 -6.89 -26.17 -20.55
C GLU A 307 -5.50 -26.02 -19.90
N GLU A 308 -5.41 -25.30 -18.78
CA GLU A 308 -4.14 -25.13 -18.06
C GLU A 308 -3.57 -26.46 -17.56
N ALA A 309 -4.42 -27.35 -17.05
CA ALA A 309 -4.02 -28.67 -16.60
C ALA A 309 -3.43 -29.51 -17.74
N LEU A 310 -4.07 -29.52 -18.92
CA LEU A 310 -3.56 -30.22 -20.10
C LEU A 310 -2.22 -29.66 -20.58
N LEU A 311 -2.08 -28.33 -20.64
CA LEU A 311 -0.82 -27.69 -21.03
C LEU A 311 0.30 -27.96 -20.02
N SER A 312 -0.01 -27.93 -18.72
CA SER A 312 0.93 -28.25 -17.65
C SER A 312 1.36 -29.72 -17.72
N ALA A 313 0.43 -30.66 -17.88
CA ALA A 313 0.73 -32.08 -18.04
C ALA A 313 1.65 -32.33 -19.24
N LYS A 314 1.36 -31.70 -20.39
CA LYS A 314 2.24 -31.77 -21.57
C LYS A 314 3.66 -31.28 -21.26
N ARG A 315 3.79 -30.15 -20.57
CA ARG A 315 5.09 -29.58 -20.20
C ARG A 315 5.87 -30.52 -19.27
N GLU A 316 5.26 -31.01 -18.20
CA GLU A 316 5.94 -31.89 -17.23
C GLU A 316 6.32 -33.24 -17.85
N LEU A 317 5.46 -33.82 -18.70
CA LEU A 317 5.81 -35.03 -19.47
C LEU A 317 6.97 -34.78 -20.45
N THR A 318 7.04 -33.59 -21.05
CA THR A 318 8.17 -33.21 -21.92
C THR A 318 9.47 -33.13 -21.10
N THR A 319 9.43 -32.51 -19.92
CA THR A 319 10.56 -32.44 -19.00
C THR A 319 11.02 -33.83 -18.56
N ALA A 320 10.08 -34.69 -18.14
CA ALA A 320 10.39 -36.06 -17.71
C ALA A 320 11.02 -36.89 -18.84
N ARG A 321 10.50 -36.75 -20.07
CA ARG A 321 11.07 -37.42 -21.25
C ARG A 321 12.51 -36.98 -21.53
N ALA A 322 12.81 -35.69 -21.40
CA ALA A 322 14.16 -35.16 -21.60
C ALA A 322 15.16 -35.68 -20.55
N ALA A 323 14.70 -35.91 -19.31
CA ALA A 323 15.51 -36.42 -18.21
C ALA A 323 15.59 -37.97 -18.16
N LEU A 324 14.86 -38.69 -19.02
CA LEU A 324 14.70 -40.15 -18.90
C LEU A 324 16.03 -40.90 -18.91
N SER A 325 16.94 -40.57 -19.83
CA SER A 325 18.20 -41.30 -20.01
C SER A 325 19.20 -41.12 -18.85
N SER A 326 19.12 -40.00 -18.13
CA SER A 326 20.02 -39.69 -17.01
C SER A 326 19.37 -39.85 -15.64
N GLY A 327 18.03 -39.79 -15.56
CA GLY A 327 17.28 -39.77 -14.31
C GLY A 327 16.56 -41.06 -13.96
N TYR A 328 16.38 -42.00 -14.89
CA TYR A 328 15.75 -43.29 -14.61
C TYR A 328 16.78 -44.38 -14.30
N ASP A 329 16.72 -44.92 -13.10
CA ASP A 329 17.68 -45.87 -12.51
C ASP A 329 17.13 -47.31 -12.42
N ASN A 330 16.09 -47.63 -13.19
CA ASN A 330 15.30 -48.86 -13.09
C ASN A 330 14.42 -48.99 -11.83
N SER A 331 14.10 -47.88 -11.16
CA SER A 331 13.12 -47.87 -10.08
C SER A 331 11.74 -48.39 -10.52
N HIS A 332 11.32 -49.50 -9.92
CA HIS A 332 10.03 -50.13 -10.17
C HIS A 332 8.85 -49.23 -9.74
N GLU A 333 9.03 -48.42 -8.69
CA GLU A 333 8.00 -47.49 -8.23
C GLU A 333 7.82 -46.31 -9.21
N LEU A 334 8.91 -45.78 -9.78
CA LEU A 334 8.82 -44.77 -10.83
C LEU A 334 8.14 -45.33 -12.09
N LEU A 335 8.40 -46.59 -12.43
CA LEU A 335 7.74 -47.26 -13.56
C LEU A 335 6.23 -47.42 -13.33
N LYS A 336 5.80 -47.78 -12.12
CA LYS A 336 4.37 -47.83 -11.76
C LYS A 336 3.69 -46.46 -11.85
N ILE A 337 4.36 -45.41 -11.37
CA ILE A 337 3.86 -44.03 -11.47
C ILE A 337 3.69 -43.65 -12.95
N ALA A 338 4.69 -43.92 -13.80
CA ALA A 338 4.61 -43.66 -15.24
C ALA A 338 3.45 -44.42 -15.91
N GLY A 339 3.23 -45.68 -15.55
CA GLY A 339 2.08 -46.47 -16.03
C GLY A 339 0.74 -45.87 -15.61
N SER A 340 0.61 -45.42 -14.36
CA SER A 340 -0.61 -44.75 -13.87
C SER A 340 -0.88 -43.46 -14.66
N ILE A 341 0.16 -42.65 -14.91
CA ILE A 341 0.04 -41.43 -15.72
C ILE A 341 -0.41 -41.74 -17.14
N ALA A 342 0.15 -42.78 -17.77
CA ALA A 342 -0.22 -43.20 -19.12
C ALA A 342 -1.71 -43.60 -19.20
N ASN A 343 -2.20 -44.39 -18.25
CA ASN A 343 -3.60 -44.80 -18.20
C ASN A 343 -4.53 -43.60 -18.02
N MET A 344 -4.22 -42.69 -17.09
CA MET A 344 -5.02 -41.47 -16.88
C MET A 344 -5.06 -40.58 -18.13
N ALA A 345 -3.93 -40.47 -18.85
CA ALA A 345 -3.86 -39.70 -20.08
C ALA A 345 -4.69 -40.32 -21.22
N ASP A 346 -4.67 -41.65 -21.36
CA ASP A 346 -5.43 -42.38 -22.37
C ASP A 346 -6.94 -42.33 -22.11
N ASP A 347 -7.36 -42.53 -20.86
CA ASP A 347 -8.76 -42.40 -20.44
C ASP A 347 -9.30 -40.99 -20.74
N LEU A 348 -8.52 -39.96 -20.38
CA LEU A 348 -8.91 -38.58 -20.61
C LEU A 348 -9.00 -38.25 -22.11
N TYR A 349 -8.02 -38.66 -22.91
CA TYR A 349 -8.03 -38.48 -24.37
C TYR A 349 -9.25 -39.15 -25.00
N THR A 350 -9.52 -40.40 -24.62
CA THR A 350 -10.67 -41.15 -25.12
C THR A 350 -12.00 -40.46 -24.78
N GLU A 351 -12.14 -39.90 -23.57
CA GLU A 351 -13.34 -39.16 -23.21
C GLU A 351 -13.49 -37.86 -24.02
N MET A 352 -12.39 -37.14 -24.26
CA MET A 352 -12.36 -35.93 -25.09
C MET A 352 -12.76 -36.24 -26.54
N GLU A 353 -12.18 -37.28 -27.13
CA GLU A 353 -12.46 -37.70 -28.51
C GLU A 353 -13.93 -38.10 -28.67
N ARG A 354 -14.49 -38.82 -27.70
CA ARG A 354 -15.92 -39.17 -27.66
C ARG A 354 -16.81 -37.92 -27.61
N LYS A 355 -16.45 -36.92 -26.81
CA LYS A 355 -17.20 -35.65 -26.72
C LYS A 355 -17.09 -34.82 -28.00
N ALA A 356 -15.94 -34.86 -28.67
CA ALA A 356 -15.70 -34.17 -29.95
C ALA A 356 -16.44 -34.85 -31.12
N ASN A 357 -16.57 -36.18 -31.08
CA ASN A 357 -17.18 -36.99 -32.14
C ASN A 357 -18.41 -37.80 -31.63
N PRO A 358 -19.50 -37.15 -31.19
CA PRO A 358 -20.63 -37.82 -30.53
C PRO A 358 -21.37 -38.85 -31.40
N ASN A 359 -21.20 -38.79 -32.73
CA ASN A 359 -21.89 -39.66 -33.70
C ASN A 359 -21.04 -40.83 -34.23
N GLN A 360 -19.75 -40.95 -33.84
CA GLN A 360 -18.95 -42.12 -34.21
C GLN A 360 -19.30 -43.30 -33.30
N LYS A 361 -20.03 -44.29 -33.84
CA LYS A 361 -20.28 -45.57 -33.15
C LYS A 361 -18.95 -46.27 -32.88
N LYS A 362 -18.81 -46.85 -31.68
CA LYS A 362 -17.70 -47.74 -31.29
C LYS A 362 -17.39 -48.71 -32.43
N THR A 363 -16.23 -48.57 -33.06
CA THR A 363 -15.62 -49.69 -33.76
C THR A 363 -15.18 -50.64 -32.65
N ARG A 364 -16.01 -51.65 -32.37
CA ARG A 364 -15.54 -52.80 -31.58
C ARG A 364 -14.35 -53.36 -32.35
N ILE A 365 -13.18 -53.33 -31.73
CA ILE A 365 -12.06 -54.13 -32.17
C ILE A 365 -12.57 -55.57 -32.09
N ALA A 366 -12.68 -56.23 -33.25
CA ALA A 366 -13.05 -57.63 -33.34
C ALA A 366 -11.98 -58.47 -32.62
N GLU A 367 -12.45 -59.58 -32.03
CA GLU A 367 -11.72 -60.53 -31.18
C GLU A 367 -10.27 -60.84 -31.56
#